data_AF-A0A1H1SYK1-F1
#
_entry.id   AF-A0A1H1SYK1-F1
#
_cell.length_a   1.000
_cell.length_b   1.000
_cell.length_c   1.000
_cell.angle_alpha   90.00
_cell.angle_beta   90.00
_cell.angle_gamma   90.00
#
_symmetry.space_group_name_H-M   'P 1'
#
loop_
_entity.id
_entity.type
_entity.pdbx_description
1 polymer ?
#
loop_
_entity_poly.entity_id
_entity_poly.type
_entity_poly.pdbx_seq_one_letter_code
_entity_poly.pdbx_strand_id
1 'polypeptide(L)'
;MTTTIDTLSAELARDGEVTIGFNRTKQFLRNPVGLLGWRRSGPPAPQVIVNDFGLWAASDGFPEGGVPWARILEVHITKVNVSSYIDVSIRTPDTPDRRRTLRLPHMLTVDPEDLAKWIVMELMERGNPI
;
A
#
# COMPACT_ATOMS: atom_id res chain seq x y z
N MET A 1 -12.46 11.93 18.30
CA MET A 1 -12.27 10.59 17.71
C MET A 1 -11.19 10.74 16.66
N THR A 2 -10.04 10.13 16.86
CA THR A 2 -8.92 10.16 15.91
C THR A 2 -9.32 9.32 14.70
N THR A 3 -9.24 9.87 13.49
CA THR A 3 -9.56 9.10 12.29
C THR A 3 -8.42 8.10 12.00
N THR A 4 -8.70 7.07 11.23
CA THR A 4 -7.69 6.11 10.77
C THR A 4 -6.52 6.85 10.09
N ILE A 5 -6.85 7.86 9.28
CA ILE A 5 -5.88 8.71 8.56
C ILE A 5 -4.98 9.46 9.54
N ASP A 6 -5.54 10.13 10.55
CA ASP A 6 -4.75 10.86 11.56
C ASP A 6 -3.76 9.94 12.28
N THR A 7 -4.16 8.68 12.51
CA THR A 7 -3.31 7.68 13.15
C THR A 7 -2.14 7.28 12.24
N LEU A 8 -2.40 7.05 10.95
CA LEU A 8 -1.38 6.70 9.96
C LEU A 8 -0.40 7.86 9.74
N SER A 9 -0.90 9.09 9.62
CA SER A 9 -0.05 10.28 9.51
C SER A 9 0.80 10.49 10.76
N ALA A 10 0.26 10.26 11.96
CA ALA A 10 1.03 10.36 13.19
C ALA A 10 2.08 9.24 13.34
N GLU A 11 1.80 8.03 12.84
CA GLU A 11 2.75 6.92 12.79
C GLU A 11 3.89 7.24 11.81
N LEU A 12 3.56 7.72 10.61
CA LEU A 12 4.55 8.16 9.62
C LEU A 12 5.45 9.26 10.19
N ALA A 13 4.88 10.27 10.85
CA ALA A 13 5.66 11.36 11.45
C ALA A 13 6.56 10.91 12.62
N ARG A 14 6.21 9.82 13.31
CA ARG A 14 6.98 9.30 14.44
C ARG A 14 8.10 8.36 13.99
N ASP A 15 7.76 7.42 13.11
CA ASP A 15 8.60 6.26 12.80
C ASP A 15 9.26 6.37 11.41
N GLY A 16 8.86 7.35 10.59
CA GLY A 16 9.36 7.58 9.23
C GLY A 16 8.83 6.58 8.19
N GLU A 17 8.12 5.54 8.64
CA GLU A 17 7.44 4.56 7.83
C GLU A 17 6.19 4.01 8.52
N VAL A 18 5.23 3.57 7.71
CA VAL A 18 4.01 2.90 8.16
C VAL A 18 3.93 1.56 7.44
N THR A 19 3.80 0.49 8.22
CA THR A 19 3.73 -0.87 7.69
C THR A 19 2.32 -1.43 7.80
N ILE A 20 1.73 -1.79 6.67
CA ILE A 20 0.36 -2.27 6.59
C ILE A 20 0.37 -3.75 6.22
N GLY A 21 -0.17 -4.58 7.10
CA GLY A 21 -0.29 -6.03 6.91
C GLY A 21 -1.68 -6.46 6.42
N PHE A 22 -1.83 -7.76 6.19
CA PHE A 22 -3.16 -8.34 5.96
C PHE A 22 -3.98 -8.37 7.26
N ASN A 23 -5.30 -8.17 7.12
CA ASN A 23 -6.23 -8.36 8.23
C ASN A 23 -6.23 -9.83 8.71
N ARG A 24 -5.99 -10.05 10.01
CA ARG A 24 -5.89 -11.39 10.64
C ARG A 24 -7.08 -12.30 10.32
N THR A 25 -8.29 -11.75 10.21
CA THR A 25 -9.51 -12.54 9.95
C THR A 25 -9.55 -13.14 8.54
N LYS A 26 -8.71 -12.66 7.60
CA LYS A 26 -8.66 -13.17 6.21
C LYS A 26 -7.29 -13.75 5.80
N GLN A 27 -6.29 -13.74 6.70
CA GLN A 27 -5.00 -14.43 6.50
C GLN A 27 -5.14 -15.95 6.31
N PHE A 28 -6.21 -16.54 6.87
CA PHE A 28 -6.49 -17.98 6.78
C PHE A 28 -6.76 -18.48 5.35
N LEU A 29 -7.20 -17.61 4.43
CA LEU A 29 -7.55 -18.01 3.06
C LEU A 29 -6.33 -18.19 2.13
N ARG A 30 -5.12 -17.79 2.56
CA ARG A 30 -3.92 -17.81 1.72
C ARG A 30 -2.77 -18.67 2.23
N ASN A 31 -2.90 -19.30 3.40
CA ASN A 31 -1.85 -20.16 3.94
C ASN A 31 -2.33 -21.62 4.10
N PRO A 32 -2.37 -22.43 3.02
CA PRO A 32 -2.65 -23.86 3.14
C PRO A 32 -1.54 -24.63 3.87
N VAL A 33 -0.39 -24.00 4.14
CA VAL A 33 0.76 -24.61 4.83
C VAL A 33 0.68 -24.43 6.36
N GLY A 34 -0.22 -23.57 6.84
CA GLY A 34 -0.39 -23.29 8.28
C GLY A 34 -1.02 -24.44 9.09
N LEU A 35 -1.50 -25.50 8.43
CA LEU A 35 -2.12 -26.64 9.11
C LEU A 35 -1.11 -27.73 9.54
N LEU A 36 0.16 -27.68 9.10
CA LEU A 36 1.03 -28.86 9.18
C LEU A 36 2.52 -28.63 9.50
N GLY A 37 2.94 -27.44 9.95
CA GLY A 37 4.38 -27.30 10.25
C GLY A 37 4.76 -26.08 11.06
N TRP A 38 5.37 -26.36 12.21
CA TRP A 38 6.26 -25.48 12.96
C TRP A 38 7.06 -24.50 12.08
N ARG A 39 6.58 -23.27 11.92
CA ARG A 39 7.42 -22.11 11.66
C ARG A 39 6.94 -20.93 12.49
N ARG A 40 7.91 -20.31 13.16
CA ARG A 40 7.77 -19.25 14.16
C ARG A 40 6.78 -18.19 13.72
N SER A 41 5.92 -17.78 14.66
CA SER A 41 5.10 -16.58 14.63
C SER A 41 6.00 -15.33 14.57
N GLY A 42 6.58 -15.06 13.40
CA GLY A 42 7.08 -13.72 13.09
C GLY A 42 5.90 -12.76 12.92
N PRO A 43 6.10 -11.44 13.13
CA PRO A 43 5.10 -10.47 12.71
C PRO A 43 4.76 -10.71 11.23
N PRO A 44 3.48 -10.58 10.84
CA PRO A 44 3.08 -10.80 9.45
C PRO A 44 3.92 -9.89 8.55
N ALA A 45 4.48 -10.45 7.47
CA ALA A 45 5.28 -9.68 6.53
C ALA A 45 4.46 -8.47 6.01
N PRO A 46 5.05 -7.26 5.97
CA PRO A 46 4.35 -6.08 5.49
C PRO A 46 3.90 -6.30 4.04
N GLN A 47 2.68 -5.86 3.75
CA GLN A 47 2.09 -5.96 2.42
C GLN A 47 2.15 -4.64 1.68
N VAL A 48 2.06 -3.54 2.43
CA VAL A 48 2.27 -2.19 1.92
C VAL A 48 3.15 -1.45 2.93
N ILE A 49 4.12 -0.71 2.44
CA ILE A 49 4.96 0.18 3.25
C ILE A 49 4.84 1.57 2.63
N VAL A 50 4.44 2.54 3.44
CA VAL A 50 4.39 3.95 3.06
C VAL A 50 5.42 4.68 3.90
N ASN A 51 6.32 5.41 3.26
CA ASN A 51 7.36 6.17 3.96
C ASN A 51 7.57 7.53 3.32
N ASP A 52 8.50 8.31 3.88
CA ASP A 52 8.80 9.66 3.38
C ASP A 52 9.26 9.70 1.91
N PHE A 53 9.80 8.60 1.39
CA PHE A 53 10.35 8.51 0.04
C PHE A 53 9.35 8.01 -1.00
N GLY A 54 8.39 7.17 -0.58
CA GLY A 54 7.41 6.62 -1.51
C GLY A 54 6.57 5.48 -0.95
N LEU A 55 6.12 4.64 -1.87
CA LEU A 55 5.18 3.55 -1.66
C LEU A 55 5.77 2.23 -2.15
N TRP A 56 5.84 1.25 -1.28
CA TRP A 56 6.17 -0.13 -1.63
C TRP A 56 4.99 -1.06 -1.37
N ALA A 57 4.86 -2.11 -2.18
CA ALA A 57 3.87 -3.13 -1.95
C ALA A 57 4.34 -4.53 -2.38
N ALA A 58 3.92 -5.55 -1.64
CA ALA A 58 4.13 -6.96 -1.93
C ALA A 58 3.14 -7.46 -3.00
N SER A 59 3.09 -6.80 -4.15
CA SER A 59 2.24 -7.20 -5.28
C SER A 59 3.03 -7.26 -6.58
N ASP A 60 2.53 -8.08 -7.51
CA ASP A 60 3.17 -8.26 -8.80
C ASP A 60 3.25 -6.91 -9.55
N GLY A 61 4.42 -6.63 -10.09
CA GLY A 61 4.73 -5.41 -10.82
C GLY A 61 5.22 -4.23 -10.00
N PHE A 62 5.15 -4.25 -8.66
CA PHE A 62 5.85 -3.26 -7.84
C PHE A 62 7.36 -3.50 -7.90
N PRO A 63 8.17 -2.44 -8.07
CA PRO A 63 9.63 -2.56 -8.02
C PRO A 63 10.09 -2.94 -6.60
N GLU A 64 11.17 -3.73 -6.49
CA GLU A 64 11.68 -4.23 -5.20
C GLU A 64 12.01 -3.11 -4.20
N GLY A 65 12.52 -1.97 -4.69
CA GLY A 65 12.84 -0.79 -3.87
C GLY A 65 11.67 0.18 -3.66
N GLY A 66 10.47 -0.14 -4.15
CA GLY A 66 9.30 0.73 -4.05
C GLY A 66 9.24 1.81 -5.13
N VAL A 67 8.12 2.52 -5.16
CA VAL A 67 7.85 3.60 -6.09
C VAL A 67 8.01 4.94 -5.36
N PRO A 68 8.99 5.78 -5.74
CA PRO A 68 9.14 7.11 -5.17
C PRO A 68 7.91 7.99 -5.42
N TRP A 69 7.59 8.91 -4.50
CA TRP A 69 6.47 9.86 -4.64
C TRP A 69 6.51 10.62 -5.98
N ALA A 70 7.70 11.06 -6.40
CA ALA A 70 7.90 11.78 -7.67
C ALA A 70 7.53 10.98 -8.93
N ARG A 71 7.37 9.65 -8.82
CA ARG A 71 6.97 8.76 -9.92
C ARG A 71 5.51 8.34 -9.86
N ILE A 72 4.83 8.57 -8.75
CA ILE A 72 3.40 8.30 -8.62
C ILE A 72 2.66 9.48 -9.26
N LEU A 73 1.75 9.17 -10.18
CA LEU A 73 0.97 10.16 -10.91
C LEU A 73 -0.40 10.33 -10.26
N GLU A 74 -1.07 9.20 -10.02
CA GLU A 74 -2.46 9.18 -9.58
C GLU A 74 -2.73 7.92 -8.76
N VAL A 75 -3.69 8.00 -7.84
CA VAL A 75 -4.16 6.87 -7.03
C VAL A 75 -5.67 6.79 -7.18
N HIS A 76 -6.17 5.61 -7.55
CA HIS A 76 -7.58 5.37 -7.85
C HIS A 76 -8.12 4.22 -7.01
N ILE A 77 -9.38 4.34 -6.60
CA ILE A 77 -10.12 3.22 -6.00
C ILE A 77 -10.96 2.56 -7.09
N THR A 78 -10.70 1.29 -7.36
CA THR A 78 -11.48 0.47 -8.28
C THR A 78 -12.37 -0.48 -7.49
N LYS A 79 -13.70 -0.34 -7.62
CA LYS A 79 -14.67 -1.25 -6.99
C LYS A 79 -15.06 -2.35 -7.98
N VAL A 80 -14.85 -3.60 -7.58
CA VAL A 80 -15.28 -4.79 -8.34
C VAL A 80 -16.15 -5.65 -7.41
N ASN A 81 -17.44 -5.70 -7.70
CA ASN A 81 -18.46 -6.34 -6.87
C ASN A 81 -18.43 -5.79 -5.43
N VAL A 82 -18.12 -6.65 -4.46
CA VAL A 82 -18.05 -6.33 -3.02
C VAL A 82 -16.63 -5.98 -2.56
N SER A 83 -15.65 -5.90 -3.47
CA SER A 83 -14.25 -5.63 -3.15
C SER A 83 -13.80 -4.30 -3.73
N SER A 84 -13.08 -3.52 -2.92
CA SER A 84 -12.39 -2.31 -3.34
C SER A 84 -10.89 -2.59 -3.49
N TYR A 85 -10.32 -2.14 -4.58
CA TYR A 85 -8.90 -2.22 -4.89
C TYR A 85 -8.31 -0.81 -5.00
N ILE A 86 -7.03 -0.67 -4.69
CA ILE A 86 -6.29 0.57 -4.88
C ILE A 86 -5.33 0.36 -6.05
N ASP A 87 -5.51 1.17 -7.08
CA ASP A 87 -4.69 1.19 -8.28
C ASP A 87 -3.82 2.46 -8.27
N VAL A 88 -2.51 2.27 -8.39
CA VAL A 88 -1.50 3.34 -8.36
C VAL A 88 -0.91 3.47 -9.75
N SER A 89 -1.15 4.60 -10.39
CA SER A 89 -0.59 4.93 -11.69
C SER A 89 0.78 5.56 -11.51
N ILE A 90 1.79 4.98 -12.16
CA ILE A 90 3.19 5.37 -12.02
C ILE A 90 3.80 5.70 -13.38
N ARG A 91 4.80 6.57 -13.38
CA ARG A 91 5.67 6.82 -14.53
C ARG A 91 6.72 5.71 -14.65
N THR A 92 6.88 5.18 -15.85
CA THR A 92 7.92 4.19 -16.15
C THR A 92 9.29 4.90 -16.10
N PRO A 93 10.34 4.32 -15.46
CA PRO A 93 11.63 5.00 -15.34
C PRO A 93 12.25 5.30 -16.71
N ASP A 94 12.16 4.34 -17.62
CA ASP A 94 12.86 4.39 -18.91
C ASP A 94 12.06 5.10 -20.02
N THR A 95 10.76 5.31 -19.81
CA THR A 95 9.85 5.91 -20.79
C THR A 95 8.89 6.87 -20.09
N PRO A 96 9.23 8.16 -19.97
CA PRO A 96 8.46 9.12 -19.16
C PRO A 96 7.03 9.35 -19.67
N ASP A 97 6.79 9.12 -20.96
CA ASP A 97 5.45 9.21 -21.57
C ASP A 97 4.58 7.97 -21.28
N ARG A 98 5.19 6.87 -20.86
CA ARG A 98 4.50 5.60 -20.61
C ARG A 98 4.08 5.48 -19.16
N ARG A 99 2.77 5.42 -18.96
CA ARG A 99 2.13 5.18 -17.66
C ARG A 99 1.95 3.67 -17.44
N ARG A 100 2.13 3.22 -16.21
CA ARG A 100 1.82 1.85 -15.77
C ARG A 100 0.95 1.91 -14.53
N THR A 101 -0.08 1.07 -14.45
CA THR A 101 -0.91 0.95 -13.25
C THR A 101 -0.49 -0.29 -12.47
N LEU A 102 -0.27 -0.10 -11.16
CA LEU A 102 0.07 -1.14 -10.20
C LEU A 102 -1.05 -1.27 -9.18
N ARG A 103 -1.40 -2.49 -8.79
CA ARG A 103 -2.48 -2.73 -7.83
C ARG A 103 -1.92 -3.09 -6.47
N LEU A 104 -2.37 -2.41 -5.42
CA LEU A 104 -2.02 -2.77 -4.04
C LEU A 104 -2.67 -4.10 -3.64
N PRO A 105 -2.04 -4.85 -2.70
CA PRO A 105 -2.69 -5.98 -2.06
C PRO A 105 -4.04 -5.58 -1.45
N HIS A 106 -5.04 -6.45 -1.59
CA HIS A 106 -6.36 -6.26 -1.00
C HIS A 106 -6.42 -6.90 0.41
N MET A 107 -7.52 -6.68 1.14
CA MET A 107 -7.73 -7.23 2.50
C MET A 107 -6.65 -6.80 3.52
N LEU A 108 -6.21 -5.55 3.41
CA LEU A 108 -5.29 -4.93 4.36
C LEU A 108 -5.99 -4.67 5.71
N THR A 109 -5.20 -4.38 6.74
CA THR A 109 -5.70 -3.97 8.07
C THR A 109 -6.41 -2.62 8.04
N VAL A 110 -6.11 -1.79 7.04
CA VAL A 110 -6.74 -0.49 6.79
C VAL A 110 -7.79 -0.63 5.69
N ASP A 111 -8.92 0.06 5.84
CA ASP A 111 -9.94 0.13 4.79
C ASP A 111 -9.34 0.73 3.51
N PRO A 112 -9.59 0.14 2.33
CA PRO A 112 -9.01 0.62 1.08
C PRO A 112 -9.41 2.06 0.72
N GLU A 113 -10.58 2.55 1.13
CA GLU A 113 -10.95 3.94 0.89
C GLU A 113 -10.14 4.91 1.74
N ASP A 114 -9.98 4.60 3.03
CA ASP A 114 -9.18 5.41 3.95
C ASP A 114 -7.70 5.38 3.55
N LEU A 115 -7.17 4.21 3.18
CA LEU A 115 -5.80 4.06 2.71
C LEU A 115 -5.56 4.85 1.42
N ALA A 116 -6.46 4.77 0.44
CA ALA A 116 -6.29 5.53 -0.79
C ALA A 116 -6.36 7.04 -0.55
N LYS A 117 -7.30 7.52 0.28
CA LYS A 117 -7.39 8.94 0.66
C LYS A 117 -6.09 9.41 1.31
N TRP A 118 -5.57 8.64 2.25
CA TRP A 118 -4.32 8.98 2.93
C TRP A 118 -3.12 9.01 1.96
N ILE A 119 -2.96 8.00 1.09
CA ILE A 119 -1.89 8.00 0.08
C ILE A 119 -2.01 9.21 -0.86
N VAL A 120 -3.23 9.61 -1.23
CA VAL A 120 -3.45 10.84 -2.02
C VAL A 120 -3.00 12.08 -1.26
N MET A 121 -3.26 12.18 0.05
CA MET A 121 -2.78 13.31 0.86
C MET A 121 -1.25 13.35 0.89
N GLU A 122 -0.58 12.21 1.14
CA GLU A 122 0.89 12.13 1.10
C GLU A 122 1.44 12.46 -0.30
N LEU A 123 0.74 12.04 -1.37
CA LEU A 123 1.11 12.38 -2.74
C LEU A 123 0.99 13.89 -3.02
N MET A 124 -0.02 14.56 -2.48
CA MET A 124 -0.17 16.02 -2.63
C MET A 124 0.93 16.78 -1.87
N GLU A 125 1.41 16.24 -0.76
CA GLU A 125 2.45 16.87 0.06
C GLU A 125 3.87 16.60 -0.46
N ARG A 126 4.14 15.37 -0.92
CA ARG A 126 5.50 14.87 -1.22
C ARG A 126 5.73 14.52 -2.68
N GLY A 127 4.64 14.39 -3.44
CA GLY A 127 4.68 14.11 -4.87
C GLY A 127 5.21 15.30 -5.66
N ASN A 128 5.35 15.09 -6.96
CA ASN A 128 5.65 16.19 -7.86
C ASN A 128 4.32 16.86 -8.24
N PRO A 129 4.08 18.15 -7.92
CA PRO A 129 2.88 18.82 -8.38
C PRO A 129 2.84 18.78 -9.91
N ILE A 130 1.77 18.21 -10.46
CA ILE A 130 1.52 18.14 -11.90
C ILE A 130 1.12 19.53 -12.41
#